data_AF-A0A5C7JKM2-F1
#
_entry.id   AF-A0A5C7JKM2-F1
#
_cell.length_a   1.000
_cell.length_b   1.000
_cell.length_c   1.000
_cell.angle_alpha   90.00
_cell.angle_beta   90.00
_cell.angle_gamma   90.00
#
_symmetry.space_group_name_H-M   'P 1'
#
loop_
_entity.id
_entity.type
_entity.pdbx_description
1 polymer ?
#
loop_
_entity_poly.entity_id
_entity_poly.type
_entity_poly.pdbx_seq_one_letter_code
_entity_poly.pdbx_strand_id
1 'polypeptide(L)'
;MYQLIQLGGVSNGKTYHGSNKRNYEGGNTTRFPDNILNFKCVDNYSRIHSSQKPVELLEYLVKTYTNENEVVLDCFAGSGTTLVAAKNTNRRYIGIEKEREYFGYCLTRLKKDS
;
A
#
# COMPACT_ATOMS: atom_id res chain seq x y z
N MET A 1 16.10 5.75 22.52
CA MET A 1 16.67 6.58 21.45
C MET A 1 15.93 6.22 20.17
N TYR A 2 14.98 7.06 19.74
CA TYR A 2 14.18 6.83 18.53
C TYR A 2 14.56 7.90 17.51
N GLN A 3 14.99 7.48 16.32
CA GLN A 3 15.48 8.38 15.29
C GLN A 3 14.38 8.69 14.29
N LEU A 4 13.80 9.89 14.37
CA LEU A 4 12.96 10.42 13.29
C LEU A 4 13.83 10.67 12.05
N ILE A 5 13.31 10.30 10.89
CA ILE A 5 13.86 10.66 9.57
C ILE A 5 12.69 11.21 8.74
N GLN A 6 12.85 12.40 8.17
CA GLN A 6 11.79 13.14 7.48
C GLN A 6 12.30 13.79 6.17
N LEU A 7 11.80 13.29 5.03
CA LEU A 7 11.84 13.83 3.65
C LEU A 7 10.66 13.23 2.86
N GLY A 8 10.22 13.72 1.68
CA GLY A 8 10.73 14.86 0.89
C GLY A 8 9.66 15.48 -0.02
N GLY A 9 9.03 14.71 -0.92
CA GLY A 9 7.95 15.20 -1.79
C GLY A 9 7.70 14.46 -3.14
N VAL A 10 6.41 14.33 -3.47
CA VAL A 10 5.73 14.50 -4.80
C VAL A 10 6.15 13.65 -6.03
N SER A 11 5.22 12.84 -6.59
CA SER A 11 4.58 13.13 -7.91
C SER A 11 3.79 11.97 -8.58
N ASN A 12 2.69 12.34 -9.24
CA ASN A 12 2.09 11.72 -10.45
C ASN A 12 1.73 10.21 -10.43
N GLY A 13 0.63 9.85 -9.76
CA GLY A 13 -0.01 8.55 -9.94
C GLY A 13 -0.61 8.34 -11.33
N LYS A 14 -0.14 7.31 -12.06
CA LYS A 14 -0.77 6.83 -13.30
C LYS A 14 -1.99 5.96 -12.98
N THR A 15 -3.03 6.07 -13.81
CA THR A 15 -4.24 5.22 -13.73
C THR A 15 -3.97 3.81 -14.26
N TYR A 16 -4.26 2.80 -13.46
CA TYR A 16 -4.09 1.39 -13.82
C TYR A 16 -5.44 0.71 -14.15
N HIS A 17 -5.88 0.83 -15.41
CA HIS A 17 -6.60 -0.27 -16.06
C HIS A 17 -6.52 -0.22 -17.58
N GLY A 18 -6.37 -1.41 -18.18
CA GLY A 18 -6.30 -1.60 -19.63
C GLY A 18 -7.64 -1.40 -20.34
N SER A 19 -7.57 -1.28 -21.67
CA SER A 19 -8.66 -0.87 -22.54
C SER A 19 -9.91 -1.77 -22.50
N ASN A 20 -10.98 -1.26 -21.92
CA ASN A 20 -12.35 -1.62 -22.25
C ASN A 20 -13.06 -0.36 -22.78
N LYS A 21 -13.13 -0.16 -24.10
CA LYS A 21 -14.02 0.85 -24.70
C LYS A 21 -15.47 0.37 -24.61
N ARG A 22 -16.08 0.53 -23.43
CA ARG A 22 -17.52 0.50 -23.24
C ARG A 22 -17.97 1.94 -23.01
N ASN A 23 -18.76 2.48 -23.93
CA ASN A 23 -19.32 3.83 -23.84
C ASN A 23 -20.39 3.89 -22.75
N TYR A 24 -19.97 3.96 -21.49
CA TYR A 24 -20.79 4.45 -20.41
C TYR A 24 -20.48 5.93 -20.22
N GLU A 25 -21.41 6.80 -20.64
CA GLU A 25 -21.50 8.14 -20.06
C GLU A 25 -22.04 8.00 -18.62
N GLY A 26 -21.16 7.50 -17.75
CA GLY A 26 -21.44 7.39 -16.33
C GLY A 26 -21.42 8.78 -15.72
N GLY A 27 -22.59 9.28 -15.31
CA GLY A 27 -22.67 10.53 -14.55
C GLY A 27 -21.83 10.50 -13.28
N ASN A 28 -21.44 11.68 -12.80
CA ASN A 28 -20.62 11.89 -11.60
C ASN A 28 -21.31 11.38 -10.31
N THR A 29 -21.29 10.07 -10.12
CA THR A 29 -21.71 9.42 -8.88
C THR A 29 -20.48 9.16 -8.02
N THR A 30 -20.56 9.55 -6.75
CA THR A 30 -19.57 9.18 -5.72
C THR A 30 -19.72 7.69 -5.41
N ARG A 31 -19.24 6.84 -6.32
CA ARG A 31 -19.35 5.39 -6.21
C ARG A 31 -18.40 4.91 -5.11
N PHE A 32 -18.96 4.73 -3.91
CA PHE A 32 -18.26 4.18 -2.75
C PHE A 32 -17.67 2.79 -3.06
N PRO A 33 -16.61 2.37 -2.35
CA PRO A 33 -15.99 1.06 -2.56
C PRO A 33 -16.99 -0.08 -2.43
N ASP A 34 -16.92 -1.05 -3.34
CA ASP A 34 -17.75 -2.25 -3.31
C ASP A 34 -17.40 -3.16 -2.12
N ASN A 35 -18.39 -3.86 -1.57
CA ASN A 35 -18.20 -4.79 -0.45
C ASN A 35 -17.38 -6.05 -0.80
N ILE A 36 -17.14 -6.32 -2.10
CA ILE A 36 -16.42 -7.50 -2.58
C ILE A 36 -15.20 -7.05 -3.39
N LEU A 37 -14.01 -7.23 -2.81
CA LEU A 37 -12.73 -6.81 -3.39
C LEU A 37 -11.98 -8.00 -3.98
N ASN A 38 -11.80 -8.00 -5.30
CA ASN A 38 -11.13 -9.09 -6.02
C ASN A 38 -9.66 -8.73 -6.31
N PHE A 39 -8.74 -9.30 -5.54
CA PHE A 39 -7.29 -9.14 -5.72
C PHE A 39 -6.59 -10.50 -5.77
N LYS A 40 -5.51 -10.62 -6.54
CA LYS A 40 -4.69 -11.84 -6.59
C LYS A 40 -3.91 -12.01 -5.28
N CYS A 41 -3.86 -13.23 -4.76
CA CYS A 41 -2.94 -13.58 -3.68
C CYS A 41 -1.48 -13.42 -4.10
N VAL A 42 -0.58 -13.17 -3.15
CA VAL A 42 0.86 -13.17 -3.40
C VAL A 42 1.31 -14.60 -3.70
N ASP A 43 2.08 -14.81 -4.76
CA ASP A 43 2.53 -16.14 -5.17
C ASP A 43 3.32 -16.85 -4.08
N ASN A 44 3.11 -18.16 -3.98
CA ASN A 44 3.66 -18.97 -2.90
C ASN A 44 5.20 -19.00 -2.86
N TYR A 45 5.86 -18.72 -3.98
CA TYR A 45 7.33 -18.68 -4.14
C TYR A 45 7.93 -17.27 -3.96
N SER A 46 7.12 -16.21 -4.04
CA SER A 46 7.57 -14.82 -3.91
C SER A 46 7.20 -14.17 -2.58
N ARG A 47 6.26 -14.77 -1.83
CA ARG A 47 5.92 -14.34 -0.47
C ARG A 47 7.07 -14.57 0.51
N ILE A 48 7.37 -13.54 1.27
CA ILE A 48 8.35 -13.55 2.37
C ILE A 48 7.67 -14.01 3.68
N HIS A 49 6.34 -13.87 3.76
CA HIS A 49 5.54 -14.37 4.88
C HIS A 49 4.36 -15.22 4.38
N SER A 50 4.00 -16.26 5.13
CA SER A 50 2.90 -17.18 4.79
C SER A 50 1.56 -16.46 4.55
N SER A 51 1.27 -15.43 5.35
CA SER A 51 0.08 -14.58 5.28
C SER A 51 0.34 -13.17 4.68
N GLN A 52 1.36 -13.01 3.86
CA GLN A 52 1.66 -11.73 3.21
C GLN A 52 0.48 -11.25 2.35
N LYS A 53 -0.08 -10.09 2.70
CA LYS A 53 -1.15 -9.45 1.91
C LYS A 53 -0.61 -8.91 0.58
N PRO A 54 -1.41 -8.89 -0.50
CA PRO A 54 -1.05 -8.23 -1.76
C PRO A 54 -0.86 -6.72 -1.58
N VAL A 55 0.13 -6.14 -2.28
CA VAL A 55 0.39 -4.68 -2.22
C VAL A 55 -0.77 -3.90 -2.84
N GLU A 56 -1.26 -4.34 -4.01
CA GLU A 56 -2.35 -3.71 -4.76
C GLU A 56 -3.64 -3.52 -3.92
N LEU A 57 -4.00 -4.52 -3.10
CA LEU A 57 -5.14 -4.46 -2.18
C LEU A 57 -4.96 -3.34 -1.14
N LEU A 58 -3.76 -3.23 -0.57
CA LEU A 58 -3.49 -2.21 0.45
C LEU A 58 -3.33 -0.82 -0.17
N GLU A 59 -2.79 -0.70 -1.38
CA GLU A 59 -2.78 0.56 -2.12
C GLU A 59 -4.19 1.06 -2.45
N TYR A 60 -5.10 0.16 -2.82
CA TYR A 60 -6.52 0.49 -3.00
C TYR A 60 -7.11 1.05 -1.71
N LEU A 61 -6.99 0.31 -0.59
CA LEU A 61 -7.53 0.75 0.70
C LEU A 61 -6.93 2.09 1.17
N VAL A 62 -5.62 2.29 1.04
CA VAL A 62 -4.96 3.56 1.38
C VAL A 62 -5.48 4.71 0.49
N LYS A 63 -5.62 4.50 -0.82
CA LYS A 63 -6.18 5.50 -1.75
C LYS A 63 -7.66 5.83 -1.46
N THR A 64 -8.45 4.85 -1.00
CA THR A 64 -9.87 5.01 -0.70
C THR A 64 -10.13 5.75 0.61
N TYR A 65 -9.31 5.54 1.65
CA TYR A 65 -9.59 6.01 3.01
C TYR A 65 -8.60 7.06 3.56
N THR A 66 -7.64 7.53 2.75
CA THR A 66 -6.72 8.61 3.12
C THR A 66 -6.47 9.54 1.94
N ASN A 67 -6.04 10.77 2.20
CA ASN A 67 -5.45 11.69 1.22
C ASN A 67 -3.93 11.51 1.12
N GLU A 68 -3.30 12.08 0.09
CA GLU A 68 -1.84 12.14 0.03
C GLU A 68 -1.26 12.94 1.21
N ASN A 69 -0.04 12.58 1.64
CA ASN A 69 0.69 13.15 2.79
C ASN A 69 0.10 12.89 4.19
N GLU A 70 -1.10 12.31 4.29
CA GLU A 70 -1.65 11.77 5.55
C GLU A 70 -0.82 10.60 6.08
N VAL A 71 -1.08 10.19 7.33
CA VAL A 71 -0.31 9.15 8.04
C VAL A 71 -1.11 7.85 8.11
N VAL A 72 -0.55 6.77 7.58
CA VAL A 72 -1.06 5.40 7.73
C VAL A 72 -0.34 4.72 8.90
N LEU A 73 -1.08 4.29 9.92
CA LEU A 73 -0.55 3.49 11.04
C LEU A 73 -0.86 2.01 10.83
N ASP A 74 0.15 1.15 10.96
CA ASP A 74 -0.02 -0.30 11.06
C ASP A 74 0.69 -0.81 12.33
N CYS A 75 -0.10 -1.27 13.31
CA CYS A 75 0.40 -1.78 14.58
C CYS A 75 0.92 -3.23 14.50
N PHE A 76 0.70 -3.93 13.38
CA PHE A 76 1.05 -5.33 13.15
C PHE A 76 1.65 -5.49 11.75
N ALA A 77 2.65 -4.66 11.45
CA ALA A 77 3.12 -4.42 10.10
C ALA A 77 3.69 -5.68 9.41
N GLY A 78 4.21 -6.65 10.17
CA GLY A 78 4.74 -7.91 9.65
C GLY A 78 5.82 -7.68 8.60
N SER A 79 5.64 -8.29 7.42
CA SER A 79 6.53 -8.08 6.27
C SER A 79 6.41 -6.69 5.63
N GLY A 80 5.62 -5.76 6.17
CA GLY A 80 5.59 -4.34 5.80
C GLY A 80 4.76 -3.98 4.56
N THR A 81 3.85 -4.85 4.09
CA THR A 81 3.06 -4.57 2.87
C THR A 81 2.28 -3.25 2.98
N THR A 82 1.68 -2.94 4.13
CA THR A 82 0.92 -1.69 4.35
C THR A 82 1.81 -0.45 4.20
N LEU A 83 3.05 -0.53 4.69
CA LEU A 83 4.02 0.56 4.64
C LEU A 83 4.54 0.76 3.21
N VAL A 84 4.76 -0.32 2.46
CA VAL A 84 5.07 -0.28 1.03
C VAL A 84 3.92 0.36 0.25
N ALA A 85 2.67 -0.03 0.53
CA ALA A 85 1.50 0.58 -0.10
C ALA A 85 1.38 2.08 0.22
N ALA A 86 1.60 2.48 1.47
CA ALA A 86 1.62 3.90 1.85
C ALA A 86 2.75 4.67 1.14
N LYS A 87 3.97 4.12 1.07
CA LYS A 87 5.10 4.68 0.31
C LYS A 87 4.76 4.88 -1.17
N ASN A 88 4.27 3.82 -1.84
CA ASN A 88 3.90 3.82 -3.25
C ASN A 88 2.79 4.83 -3.59
N THR A 89 1.97 5.18 -2.60
CA THR A 89 0.82 6.08 -2.76
C THR A 89 1.05 7.46 -2.17
N ASN A 90 2.30 7.87 -1.91
CA ASN A 90 2.64 9.19 -1.38
C ASN A 90 1.93 9.51 -0.03
N ARG A 91 1.80 8.52 0.85
CA ARG A 91 1.38 8.69 2.26
C ARG A 91 2.59 8.54 3.18
N ARG A 92 2.57 9.26 4.31
CA ARG A 92 3.48 8.98 5.43
C ARG A 92 3.00 7.72 6.14
N TYR A 93 3.89 7.03 6.84
CA TYR A 93 3.53 5.78 7.50
C TYR A 93 4.28 5.57 8.81
N ILE A 94 3.63 4.84 9.72
CA ILE A 94 4.19 4.35 10.97
C ILE A 94 3.90 2.85 11.03
N GLY A 95 4.94 2.04 11.15
CA GLY A 95 4.82 0.60 11.31
C GLY A 95 5.37 0.15 12.65
N ILE A 96 4.62 -0.67 13.36
CA ILE A 96 5.06 -1.37 14.57
C ILE A 96 5.11 -2.86 14.24
N GLU A 97 6.23 -3.49 14.55
CA GLU A 97 6.43 -4.93 14.46
C GLU A 97 7.28 -5.37 15.66
N LYS A 98 6.91 -6.49 16.28
CA LYS A 98 7.56 -7.05 17.47
C LYS A 98 8.67 -8.03 17.10
N GLU A 99 8.44 -8.84 16.06
CA GLU A 99 9.37 -9.89 15.66
C GLU A 99 10.48 -9.34 14.75
N ARG A 100 11.73 -9.44 15.22
CA ARG A 100 12.91 -8.83 14.56
C ARG A 100 13.12 -9.29 13.11
N GLU A 101 12.76 -10.53 12.82
CA GLU A 101 12.88 -11.11 11.47
C GLU A 101 11.96 -10.40 10.47
N TYR A 102 10.67 -10.25 10.81
CA TYR A 102 9.70 -9.53 9.99
C TYR A 102 10.02 -8.04 9.87
N PHE A 103 10.51 -7.41 10.95
CA PHE A 103 11.04 -6.07 10.89
C PHE A 103 12.22 -5.93 9.90
N GLY A 104 13.14 -6.90 9.87
CA GLY A 104 14.24 -6.94 8.91
C GLY A 104 13.78 -7.06 7.45
N TYR A 105 12.78 -7.91 7.18
CA TYR A 105 12.16 -8.02 5.86
C TYR A 105 11.42 -6.74 5.45
N CYS A 106 10.68 -6.13 6.37
CA CYS A 106 10.01 -4.85 6.17
C CYS A 106 11.02 -3.75 5.77
N LEU A 107 12.11 -3.58 6.52
CA LEU A 107 13.17 -2.63 6.21
C LEU A 107 13.80 -2.89 4.84
N THR A 108 14.05 -4.17 4.50
CA THR A 108 14.63 -4.55 3.21
C THR A 108 13.72 -4.14 2.04
N ARG A 109 12.41 -4.30 2.18
CA ARG A 109 11.43 -3.87 1.17
C ARG A 109 11.37 -2.35 1.05
N LEU A 110 11.33 -1.62 2.17
CA LEU A 110 11.25 -0.15 2.15
C LEU A 110 12.49 0.52 1.55
N LYS A 111 13.68 -0.09 1.70
CA LYS A 111 14.96 0.39 1.18
C LYS A 111 15.21 0.11 -0.30
N LYS A 112 14.39 -0.71 -0.97
CA LYS A 112 14.73 -1.25 -2.31
C LYS A 112 14.64 -0.21 -3.46
N ASP A 113 14.12 0.98 -3.19
CA ASP A 113 13.88 2.04 -4.17
C ASP A 113 14.64 3.31 -3.75
N SER A 114 15.97 3.25 -3.73
CA SER A 114 16.91 4.34 -3.43
C SER A 114 18.20 4.17 -4.22
#